data_AF-A0A521HI36-F1
#
_entry.id   AF-A0A521HI36-F1
#
_cell.length_a   1.000
_cell.length_b   1.000
_cell.length_c   1.000
_cell.angle_alpha   90.00
_cell.angle_beta   90.00
_cell.angle_gamma   90.00
#
_symmetry.space_group_name_H-M   'P 1'
#
loop_
_entity.id
_entity.type
_entity.pdbx_description
1 polymer ?
#
loop_
_entity_poly.entity_id
_entity_poly.type
_entity_poly.pdbx_seq_one_letter_code
_entity_poly.pdbx_strand_id
1 'polypeptide(L)'
;METEKPLVDVTRKYVRLIERRADGFVEFEFAIGEPELYAEMLLPADAYEAFCAANDVIQLGPREEASETDNSDWGWNLHQATHQHFR
;
A
#
# COMPACT_ATOMS: atom_id res chain seq x y z
N MET A 1 -0.84 29.84 22.40
CA MET A 1 -1.17 28.41 22.20
C MET A 1 -0.48 28.02 20.91
N GLU A 2 0.77 27.59 20.99
CA GLU A 2 1.48 27.05 19.83
C GLU A 2 0.78 25.74 19.50
N THR A 3 0.00 25.74 18.43
CA THR A 3 -0.62 24.54 17.90
C THR A 3 0.52 23.67 17.38
N GLU A 4 0.90 22.68 18.18
CA GLU A 4 1.83 21.63 17.81
C GLU A 4 1.38 21.06 16.45
N LYS A 5 2.19 21.28 15.43
CA LYS A 5 1.89 20.79 14.08
C LYS A 5 1.94 19.27 14.19
N PRO A 6 0.90 18.53 13.79
CA PRO A 6 0.95 17.08 13.86
C PRO A 6 2.17 16.59 13.09
N LEU A 7 2.90 15.62 13.67
CA LEU A 7 4.09 15.02 13.06
C LEU A 7 3.79 14.44 11.67
N VAL A 8 2.53 14.04 11.44
CA VAL A 8 2.02 13.50 10.18
C VAL A 8 0.97 14.44 9.59
N ASP A 9 1.16 14.82 8.33
CA ASP A 9 0.23 15.65 7.57
C ASP A 9 -0.82 14.80 6.85
N VAL A 10 -1.89 14.44 7.55
CA VAL A 10 -2.99 13.59 7.04
C VAL A 10 -3.77 14.19 5.85
N THR A 11 -3.48 15.43 5.45
CA THR A 11 -4.07 16.02 4.25
C THR A 11 -3.40 15.53 2.97
N ARG A 12 -2.16 15.03 3.07
CA ARG A 12 -1.42 14.48 1.93
C ARG A 12 -1.83 13.05 1.68
N LYS A 13 -2.11 12.74 0.43
CA LYS A 13 -2.47 11.40 0.00
C LYS A 13 -1.54 11.00 -1.12
N TYR A 14 -1.11 9.75 -1.13
CA TYR A 14 -0.13 9.24 -2.08
C TYR A 14 -0.70 8.04 -2.80
N VAL A 15 -0.35 7.90 -4.07
CA VAL A 15 -0.65 6.72 -4.86
C VAL A 15 0.63 6.21 -5.50
N ARG A 16 0.89 4.91 -5.38
CA ARG A 16 1.95 4.23 -6.14
C ARG A 16 1.31 3.24 -7.09
N LEU A 17 1.55 3.40 -8.38
CA LEU A 17 1.13 2.41 -9.37
C LEU A 17 2.00 1.16 -9.23
N ILE A 18 1.37 0.00 -9.06
CA ILE A 18 2.05 -1.30 -9.03
C ILE A 18 1.97 -1.94 -10.42
N GLU A 19 0.76 -2.17 -10.91
CA GLU A 19 0.55 -2.81 -12.22
C GLU A 19 -0.73 -2.32 -12.90
N ARG A 20 -0.69 -2.18 -14.22
CA ARG A 20 -1.90 -2.09 -15.06
C ARG A 20 -2.10 -3.43 -15.74
N ARG A 21 -3.14 -4.15 -15.33
CA ARG A 21 -3.40 -5.52 -15.76
C ARG A 21 -4.12 -5.55 -17.11
N ALA A 22 -3.93 -6.65 -17.84
CA ALA A 22 -4.53 -6.85 -19.16
C ALA A 22 -6.06 -7.01 -19.13
N ASP A 23 -6.63 -7.33 -17.96
CA ASP A 23 -8.08 -7.43 -17.73
C ASP A 23 -8.75 -6.07 -17.47
N GLY A 24 -8.00 -4.97 -17.53
CA GLY A 24 -8.51 -3.61 -17.38
C GLY A 24 -8.52 -3.10 -15.95
N PHE A 25 -7.96 -3.86 -15.01
CA PHE A 25 -7.77 -3.42 -13.62
C PHE A 25 -6.39 -2.80 -13.40
N VAL A 26 -6.29 -2.00 -12.35
CA VAL A 26 -5.10 -1.30 -11.90
C VAL A 26 -4.86 -1.66 -10.43
N GLU A 27 -3.69 -2.22 -10.17
CA GLU A 27 -3.17 -2.48 -8.83
C GLU A 27 -2.31 -1.30 -8.40
N PHE A 28 -2.61 -0.75 -7.23
CA PHE A 28 -1.92 0.41 -6.70
C PHE A 28 -1.94 0.43 -5.17
N GLU A 29 -0.96 1.10 -4.58
CA GLU A 29 -0.93 1.41 -3.15
C GLU A 29 -1.53 2.79 -2.92
N PHE A 30 -2.32 2.95 -1.86
CA PHE A 30 -2.84 4.24 -1.43
C PHE A 30 -2.46 4.53 0.02
N ALA A 31 -1.86 5.69 0.27
CA ALA A 31 -1.37 6.10 1.58
C ALA A 31 -1.88 7.48 1.97
N ILE A 32 -2.02 7.73 3.28
CA ILE A 32 -2.44 9.02 3.84
C ILE A 32 -1.42 9.46 4.87
N GLY A 33 -0.94 10.70 4.77
CA GLY A 33 0.07 11.26 5.65
C GLY A 33 1.47 10.80 5.30
N GLU A 34 1.72 9.50 5.32
CA GLU A 34 3.03 8.89 5.11
C GLU A 34 2.97 7.83 4.00
N PRO A 35 3.86 7.88 2.99
CA PRO A 35 3.86 6.94 1.87
C PRO A 35 4.26 5.50 2.26
N GLU A 36 4.82 5.30 3.45
CA GLU A 36 5.27 4.00 3.97
C GLU A 36 4.13 3.18 4.60
N LEU A 37 3.00 3.82 4.97
CA LEU A 37 1.81 3.16 5.51
C LEU A 37 0.67 3.24 4.50
N TYR A 38 0.47 2.16 3.75
CA TYR A 38 -0.47 2.12 2.63
C TYR A 38 -1.46 0.95 2.71
N ALA A 39 -2.59 1.13 2.02
CA ALA A 39 -3.50 0.05 1.68
C ALA A 39 -3.29 -0.35 0.21
N GLU A 40 -3.29 -1.65 -0.06
CA GLU A 40 -3.28 -2.18 -1.42
C GLU A 40 -4.69 -2.15 -2.00
N MET A 41 -4.82 -1.66 -3.24
CA MET A 41 -6.09 -1.46 -3.91
C MET A 41 -6.05 -2.02 -5.33
N LEU A 42 -7.19 -2.54 -5.78
CA LEU A 42 -7.43 -3.02 -7.14
C LEU A 42 -8.72 -2.38 -7.65
N LEU A 43 -8.63 -1.57 -8.70
CA LEU A 43 -9.80 -0.90 -9.30
C LEU A 43 -9.76 -1.01 -10.82
N PRO A 44 -10.92 -0.97 -11.51
CA PRO A 44 -10.94 -0.69 -12.94
C PRO A 44 -10.20 0.61 -13.29
N ALA A 45 -9.60 0.66 -14.48
CA ALA A 45 -8.75 1.78 -14.87
C ALA A 45 -9.45 3.16 -14.81
N ASP A 46 -10.72 3.24 -15.21
CA ASP A 46 -11.52 4.47 -15.13
C ASP A 46 -11.79 4.90 -13.68
N ALA A 47 -12.11 3.95 -12.81
CA ALA A 47 -12.29 4.18 -11.38
C ALA A 47 -10.99 4.60 -10.68
N TYR A 48 -9.84 4.05 -11.09
CA TYR A 48 -8.53 4.47 -10.60
C TYR A 48 -8.24 5.94 -10.93
N GLU A 49 -8.44 6.37 -12.18
CA GLU A 49 -8.20 7.77 -12.58
C GLU A 49 -9.16 8.72 -11.83
N ALA A 50 -10.45 8.35 -11.71
CA ALA A 50 -11.42 9.11 -10.94
C ALA A 50 -11.07 9.18 -9.44
N PHE A 51 -10.57 8.08 -8.88
CA PHE A 51 -10.11 8.02 -7.49
C PHE A 51 -8.93 8.96 -7.26
N CYS A 52 -7.94 8.97 -8.16
CA CYS A 52 -6.78 9.85 -8.07
C CYS A 52 -7.19 11.32 -8.11
N ALA A 53 -8.09 11.69 -9.02
CA ALA A 53 -8.59 13.06 -9.15
C ALA A 53 -9.42 13.51 -7.93
N ALA A 54 -10.32 12.65 -7.44
CA ALA A 54 -11.16 12.97 -6.28
C ALA A 54 -10.37 13.14 -4.99
N ASN A 55 -9.21 12.49 -4.89
CA ASN A 55 -8.39 12.50 -3.69
C ASN A 55 -7.22 13.49 -3.74
N ASP A 56 -6.93 14.13 -4.87
CA ASP A 56 -5.77 15.02 -5.05
C ASP A 56 -4.47 14.32 -4.65
N VAL A 57 -4.23 13.15 -5.24
CA VAL A 57 -3.13 12.28 -4.84
C VAL A 57 -1.80 12.72 -5.42
N ILE A 58 -0.74 12.54 -4.64
CA ILE A 58 0.66 12.67 -5.07
C ILE A 58 1.09 11.31 -5.64
N GLN A 59 1.41 11.25 -6.92
CA GLN A 59 1.90 10.02 -7.55
C GLN A 59 3.36 9.76 -7.15
N LEU A 60 3.60 8.56 -6.64
CA LEU A 60 4.94 8.06 -6.33
C LEU A 60 5.49 7.26 -7.51
N GLY A 61 6.81 7.31 -7.66
CA GLY A 61 7.51 6.42 -8.58
C GLY A 61 7.42 4.95 -8.16
N PRO A 62 7.80 4.02 -9.05
CA PRO A 62 7.92 2.61 -8.68
C PRO A 62 8.81 2.49 -7.44
N ARG A 63 8.53 1.48 -6.60
CA ARG A 63 9.41 1.19 -5.48
C ARG A 63 10.75 0.79 -6.09
N GLU A 64 11.82 1.47 -5.71
CA GLU A 64 13.15 0.93 -5.95
C GLU A 64 13.17 -0.38 -5.17
N GLU A 65 13.05 -1.48 -5.89
CA GLU A 65 13.19 -2.81 -5.35
C GLU A 65 14.46 -2.79 -4.50
N ALA A 66 14.29 -2.93 -3.18
CA ALA A 66 15.37 -3.40 -2.35
C ALA A 66 15.71 -4.76 -2.96
N SER A 67 16.76 -4.77 -3.78
CA SER A 67 17.31 -5.94 -4.44
C SER A 67 17.09 -7.16 -3.56
N GLU A 68 16.35 -8.13 -4.08
CA GLU A 68 16.16 -9.44 -3.46
C GLU A 68 17.54 -10.06 -3.21
N THR A 69 18.10 -9.79 -2.05
CA THR A 69 19.22 -10.53 -1.48
C THR A 69 18.94 -10.64 0.01
N ASP A 70 18.35 -11.78 0.34
CA ASP A 70 18.42 -12.42 1.64
C ASP A 70 17.74 -11.71 2.81
N ASN A 71 16.42 -11.89 2.92
CA ASN A 71 15.80 -11.96 4.25
C ASN A 71 14.87 -13.17 4.32
N SER A 72 15.47 -14.33 4.11
CA SER A 72 14.85 -15.65 4.34
C SER A 72 14.82 -16.01 5.84
N ASP A 73 14.71 -15.03 6.72
CA ASP A 73 14.71 -15.16 8.18
C ASP A 73 13.52 -14.37 8.74
N TRP A 74 12.78 -14.89 9.72
CA TRP A 74 11.45 -14.44 10.19
C TRP A 74 10.26 -14.92 9.32
N GLY A 75 9.86 -16.19 9.33
CA GLY A 75 9.82 -17.06 10.51
C GLY A 75 8.63 -16.75 11.43
N TRP A 76 7.41 -16.52 10.91
CA TRP A 76 6.19 -16.92 11.64
C TRP A 76 4.95 -17.06 10.74
N ASN A 77 4.73 -18.31 10.34
CA ASN A 77 3.55 -18.79 9.65
C ASN A 77 2.41 -19.00 10.66
N LEU A 78 1.44 -18.07 10.72
CA LEU A 78 0.18 -18.20 11.48
C LEU A 78 -0.70 -19.37 11.00
N HIS A 79 -0.30 -20.11 9.98
CA HIS A 79 -1.01 -21.24 9.39
C HIS A 79 -0.63 -22.61 10.00
N GLN A 80 0.17 -22.66 11.09
CA GLN A 80 0.55 -23.91 11.78
C GLN A 80 -0.17 -24.16 13.12
N ALA A 81 -1.18 -23.35 13.49
CA ALA A 81 -1.86 -23.46 14.80
C ALA A 81 -3.15 -24.30 14.81
N THR A 82 -3.43 -25.14 13.81
CA THR A 82 -4.70 -25.91 13.75
C THR A 82 -4.55 -27.43 13.92
N HIS A 83 -3.34 -27.97 14.12
CA HIS A 83 -3.12 -29.42 14.25
C HIS A 83 -2.56 -29.86 15.61
N GLN A 84 -3.11 -29.33 16.71
CA GLN A 84 -2.96 -29.98 18.02
C GLN A 84 -4.29 -29.99 18.77
N HIS A 85 -5.17 -30.91 18.40
CA HIS A 85 -6.00 -31.62 19.37
C HIS A 85 -6.67 -32.82 18.70
N PHE A 86 -6.85 -33.91 19.46
CA PHE A 86 -7.38 -35.23 19.09
C PHE A 86 -6.35 -36.29 18.68
N ARG A 87 -5.63 -36.81 19.67
CA ARG A 87 -5.82 -38.21 20.07
C ARG A 87 -5.52 -38.41 21.55
#